data_AF-A0A7W7EU51-F1
#
_entry.id   AF-A0A7W7EU51-F1
#
_cell.length_a   1.000
_cell.length_b   1.000
_cell.length_c   1.000
_cell.angle_alpha   90.00
_cell.angle_beta   90.00
_cell.angle_gamma   90.00
#
_symmetry.space_group_name_H-M   'P 1'
#
loop_
_entity.id
_entity.type
_entity.pdbx_description
1 polymer ?
#
loop_
_entity_poly.entity_id
_entity_poly.type
_entity_poly.pdbx_seq_one_letter_code
_entity_poly.pdbx_strand_id
1 'polypeptide(L)'
;MRIFAQVAIYLVPTTREHVSGMLIRPATSNTLTQCWYTRTHLPVAQKSREEDGTLHSICRHCLRPIRSHGGKSWRLADGVDLDELAARSTIRYICVTSIADGMVIARYPVDGSADDSAVAARLEEVIAVHDARSANSGLDVRVMGGPRG
;
A
#
# COMPACT_ATOMS: atom_id res chain seq x y z
N MET A 1 -17.71 -33.91 14.65
CA MET A 1 -16.30 -33.93 14.19
C MET A 1 -15.75 -32.51 14.31
N ARG A 2 -14.87 -32.24 15.27
CA ARG A 2 -14.24 -30.93 15.50
C ARG A 2 -12.76 -31.08 15.19
N ILE A 3 -12.26 -30.37 14.18
CA ILE A 3 -10.84 -30.35 13.82
C ILE A 3 -10.27 -29.03 14.36
N PHE A 4 -9.48 -29.14 15.42
CA PHE A 4 -8.62 -28.07 15.91
C PHE A 4 -7.34 -28.07 15.07
N ALA A 5 -7.03 -26.97 14.38
CA ALA A 5 -5.74 -26.77 13.74
C ALA A 5 -4.84 -25.93 14.66
N GLN A 6 -3.68 -26.50 14.94
CA GLN A 6 -2.72 -26.12 15.96
C GLN A 6 -1.79 -25.02 15.44
N VAL A 7 -1.72 -23.89 16.14
CA VAL A 7 -0.80 -22.78 15.85
C VAL A 7 0.56 -23.11 16.48
N ALA A 8 1.55 -23.41 15.65
CA ALA A 8 2.94 -23.55 16.07
C ALA A 8 3.58 -22.17 16.23
N ILE A 9 3.79 -21.75 17.49
CA ILE A 9 4.56 -20.55 17.83
C ILE A 9 6.03 -20.97 17.92
N TYR A 10 6.84 -20.58 16.95
CA TYR A 10 8.30 -20.73 17.05
C TYR A 10 8.87 -19.56 17.87
N LEU A 11 9.38 -19.89 19.05
CA LEU A 11 10.19 -19.01 19.90
C LEU A 11 11.57 -18.83 19.26
N VAL A 12 11.96 -17.59 18.97
CA VAL A 12 13.31 -17.23 18.51
C VAL A 12 14.16 -16.87 19.75
N PRO A 13 15.40 -17.38 19.88
CA PRO A 13 16.24 -17.11 21.04
C PRO A 13 16.78 -15.67 21.02
N THR A 14 16.74 -15.04 22.19
CA THR A 14 17.31 -13.72 22.43
C THR A 14 18.80 -13.85 22.71
N THR A 15 19.66 -13.45 21.77
CA THR A 15 21.04 -13.05 22.08
C THR A 15 21.24 -11.59 21.74
N ARG A 16 21.81 -10.91 22.72
CA ARG A 16 21.92 -9.48 22.88
C ARG A 16 23.27 -9.06 22.36
N GLU A 17 23.33 -8.42 21.20
CA GLU A 17 24.52 -7.68 20.77
C GLU A 17 24.12 -6.30 20.26
N HIS A 18 24.62 -5.29 20.97
CA HIS A 18 24.60 -3.90 20.55
C HIS A 18 25.48 -3.75 19.32
N VAL A 19 24.87 -3.48 18.17
CA VAL A 19 25.54 -2.83 17.05
C VAL A 19 24.67 -1.65 16.66
N SER A 20 25.17 -0.44 16.92
CA SER A 20 24.72 0.80 16.27
C SER A 20 25.07 0.71 14.78
N GLY A 21 24.33 -0.12 14.06
CA GLY A 21 24.28 -0.12 12.61
C GLY A 21 23.07 0.70 12.20
N MET A 22 23.31 1.77 11.45
CA MET A 22 22.28 2.45 10.67
C MET A 22 21.55 1.38 9.84
N LEU A 23 20.40 0.93 10.36
CA LEU A 23 19.47 0.06 9.66
C LEU A 23 18.97 0.86 8.46
N ILE A 24 19.66 0.71 7.33
CA ILE A 24 19.07 0.91 6.02
C ILE A 24 17.93 -0.11 5.97
N ARG A 25 16.74 0.31 6.42
CA ARG A 25 15.54 -0.48 6.26
C ARG A 25 15.34 -0.64 4.75
N PRO A 26 15.25 -1.88 4.23
CA PRO A 26 14.90 -2.07 2.84
C PRO A 26 13.55 -1.39 2.59
N ALA A 27 13.44 -0.68 1.46
CA ALA A 27 12.25 0.08 1.04
C ALA A 27 10.97 -0.77 0.90
N THR A 28 11.01 -2.05 1.26
CA THR A 28 9.99 -3.07 1.01
C THR A 28 9.39 -3.70 2.28
N SER A 29 9.84 -3.31 3.48
CA SER A 29 9.20 -3.77 4.72
C SER A 29 8.04 -2.86 5.12
N ASN A 30 6.84 -3.17 4.64
CA ASN A 30 5.56 -2.53 4.98
C ASN A 30 5.12 -2.83 6.42
N THR A 31 5.98 -2.62 7.41
CA THR A 31 5.53 -2.60 8.80
C THR A 31 4.59 -1.40 8.96
N LEU A 32 3.36 -1.64 9.43
CA LEU A 32 2.34 -0.61 9.64
C LEU A 32 2.85 0.42 10.65
N THR A 33 3.52 1.45 10.14
CA THR A 33 4.08 2.54 10.94
C THR A 33 2.96 3.48 11.38
N GLN A 34 3.15 4.21 12.49
CA GLN A 34 2.11 5.01 13.16
C GLN A 34 1.27 5.88 12.21
N CYS A 35 1.88 6.47 11.18
CA CYS A 35 1.20 7.31 10.20
C CYS A 35 0.10 6.59 9.40
N TRP A 36 0.20 5.26 9.23
CA TRP A 36 -0.83 4.47 8.54
C TRP A 36 -2.08 4.30 9.41
N TYR A 37 -1.94 4.21 10.74
CA TYR A 37 -3.07 4.13 11.66
C TYR A 37 -3.73 5.50 11.87
N THR A 38 -2.92 6.55 12.09
CA THR A 38 -3.43 7.90 12.37
C THR A 38 -3.79 8.69 11.11
N ARG A 39 -3.51 8.13 9.92
CA ARG A 39 -3.64 8.80 8.62
C ARG A 39 -2.92 10.14 8.56
N THR A 40 -1.90 10.32 9.39
CA THR A 40 -1.19 11.59 9.55
C THR A 40 0.29 11.38 9.31
N HIS A 41 0.78 11.88 8.17
CA HIS A 41 2.20 11.96 7.90
C HIS A 41 2.79 13.22 8.53
N LEU A 42 3.97 13.06 9.14
CA LEU A 42 4.69 14.15 9.77
C LEU A 42 6.10 14.27 9.17
N PRO A 43 6.52 15.48 8.76
CA PRO A 43 7.83 15.70 8.17
C PRO A 43 8.94 15.55 9.19
N VAL A 44 10.12 15.18 8.70
CA VAL A 44 11.37 15.43 9.42
C VAL A 44 11.68 16.94 9.45
N ALA A 45 12.70 17.34 10.21
CA ALA A 45 13.09 18.75 10.31
C ALA A 45 13.47 19.35 8.94
N GLN A 46 14.13 18.56 8.09
CA GLN A 46 14.54 18.96 6.75
C GLN A 46 13.34 19.02 5.80
N LYS A 47 13.18 20.17 5.15
CA LYS A 47 12.12 20.45 4.17
C LYS A 47 12.75 21.18 3.00
N SER A 48 12.42 20.81 1.78
CA SER A 48 12.70 21.60 0.57
C SER A 48 11.44 22.31 0.13
N ARG A 49 11.59 23.46 -0.53
CA ARG A 49 10.49 24.22 -1.11
C ARG A 49 10.71 24.30 -2.62
N GLU A 50 9.70 23.94 -3.38
CA GLU A 50 9.66 24.12 -4.83
C GLU A 50 9.17 25.52 -5.21
N GLU A 51 9.38 25.90 -6.47
CA GLU A 51 9.08 27.23 -7.01
C GLU A 51 7.57 27.57 -6.93
N ASP A 52 6.72 26.55 -7.03
CA ASP A 52 5.26 26.63 -6.87
C ASP A 52 4.79 26.82 -5.41
N GLY A 53 5.74 26.87 -4.46
CA GLY A 53 5.48 27.01 -3.03
C GLY A 53 5.17 25.68 -2.31
N THR A 54 5.21 24.54 -2.99
CA THR A 54 5.05 23.20 -2.41
C THR A 54 6.26 22.84 -1.55
N LEU A 55 5.99 22.32 -0.36
CA LEU A 55 7.01 21.83 0.57
C LEU A 55 7.15 20.32 0.46
N HIS A 56 8.38 19.83 0.32
CA HIS A 56 8.72 18.41 0.27
C HIS A 56 9.53 18.02 1.51
N SER A 57 9.32 16.81 2.01
CA SER A 57 10.06 16.23 3.12
C SER A 57 9.96 14.70 3.07
N ILE A 58 10.54 14.04 4.06
CA ILE A 58 10.37 12.61 4.32
C ILE A 58 9.51 12.44 5.58
N CYS A 59 8.58 11.49 5.57
CA CYS A 59 7.79 11.19 6.76
C CYS A 59 8.67 10.52 7.83
N ARG A 60 8.70 11.09 9.05
CA ARG A 60 9.49 10.52 10.17
C ARG A 60 9.04 9.13 10.63
N HIS A 61 7.86 8.66 10.22
CA HIS A 61 7.29 7.38 10.62
C HIS A 61 7.50 6.29 9.56
N CYS A 62 7.02 6.51 8.32
CA CYS A 62 7.15 5.54 7.23
C CYS A 62 8.37 5.75 6.34
N LEU A 63 9.13 6.83 6.55
CA LEU A 63 10.31 7.19 5.75
C LEU A 63 10.04 7.39 4.26
N ARG A 64 8.77 7.58 3.87
CA ARG A 64 8.38 7.88 2.50
C ARG A 64 8.38 9.37 2.20
N PRO A 65 8.62 9.78 0.94
CA PRO A 65 8.47 11.17 0.53
C PRO A 65 7.05 11.69 0.75
N ILE A 66 6.96 12.93 1.23
CA ILE A 66 5.71 13.62 1.52
C ILE A 66 5.76 15.07 1.05
N ARG A 67 4.62 15.62 0.64
CA ARG A 67 4.47 17.00 0.20
C ARG A 67 3.36 17.74 0.96
N SER A 68 3.45 19.07 0.99
CA SER A 68 2.47 19.95 1.62
C SER A 68 2.40 21.30 0.90
N HIS A 69 1.18 21.76 0.62
CA HIS A 69 0.95 23.15 0.23
C HIS A 69 0.73 23.97 1.51
N GLY A 70 1.73 24.76 1.91
CA GLY A 70 1.65 25.62 3.11
C GLY A 70 2.02 24.99 4.46
N GLY A 71 2.44 23.73 4.50
CA GLY A 71 3.08 23.11 5.68
C GLY A 71 2.14 22.64 6.80
N LYS A 72 0.82 22.86 6.66
CA LYS A 72 -0.19 22.49 7.67
C LYS A 72 -0.65 21.03 7.58
N SER A 73 -0.72 20.48 6.37
CA SER A 73 -1.13 19.09 6.11
C SER A 73 -0.18 18.43 5.13
N TRP A 74 0.27 17.21 5.42
CA TRP A 74 1.25 16.48 4.61
C TRP A 74 0.64 15.21 4.03
N ARG A 75 0.88 14.97 2.74
CA ARG A 75 0.44 13.79 2.00
C ARG A 75 1.66 13.09 1.40
N LEU A 76 1.57 11.80 1.06
CA LEU A 76 2.62 11.13 0.28
C LEU A 76 2.86 11.90 -1.03
N ALA A 77 4.13 12.13 -1.37
CA ALA A 77 4.49 12.91 -2.56
C ALA A 77 4.38 12.04 -3.82
N ASP A 78 4.83 10.80 -3.67
CA ASP A 78 4.61 9.63 -4.48
C ASP A 78 3.38 8.91 -3.90
N GLY A 79 2.27 8.89 -4.63
CA GLY A 79 1.24 7.89 -4.37
C GLY A 79 1.87 6.48 -4.32
N VAL A 80 1.16 5.48 -3.81
CA VAL A 80 1.62 4.11 -4.10
C VAL A 80 1.50 3.93 -5.62
N ASP A 81 2.61 3.80 -6.34
CA ASP A 81 2.57 3.50 -7.77
C ASP A 81 2.14 2.04 -7.93
N LEU A 82 0.85 1.88 -8.16
CA LEU A 82 0.21 0.60 -8.34
C LEU A 82 0.60 -0.05 -9.66
N ASP A 83 0.97 0.74 -10.66
CA ASP A 83 1.38 0.23 -11.97
C ASP A 83 2.81 -0.33 -11.86
N GLU A 84 3.71 0.33 -11.15
CA GLU A 84 5.04 -0.19 -10.83
C GLU A 84 4.96 -1.46 -9.95
N LEU A 85 4.09 -1.45 -8.92
CA LEU A 85 3.87 -2.62 -8.07
C LEU A 85 3.29 -3.81 -8.87
N ALA A 86 2.36 -3.53 -9.78
CA ALA A 86 1.79 -4.53 -10.69
C ALA A 86 2.84 -5.09 -11.65
N ALA A 87 3.69 -4.24 -12.24
CA ALA A 87 4.72 -4.64 -13.20
C ALA A 87 5.78 -5.59 -12.61
N ARG A 88 5.86 -5.68 -11.28
CA ARG A 88 6.76 -6.56 -10.52
C ARG A 88 6.07 -7.80 -9.94
N SER A 89 4.74 -7.87 -10.02
CA SER A 89 3.96 -8.98 -9.45
C SER A 89 3.79 -10.11 -10.46
N THR A 90 4.21 -11.31 -10.09
CA THR A 90 4.01 -12.53 -10.90
C THR A 90 2.59 -13.09 -10.82
N ILE A 91 1.77 -12.57 -9.90
CA ILE A 91 0.39 -12.98 -9.65
C ILE A 91 -0.56 -11.85 -10.06
N ARG A 92 -1.73 -12.24 -10.60
CA ARG A 92 -2.85 -11.35 -10.87
C ARG A 92 -3.65 -11.09 -9.59
N TYR A 93 -4.14 -9.87 -9.43
CA TYR A 93 -5.01 -9.49 -8.31
C TYR A 93 -5.91 -8.32 -8.72
N ILE A 94 -7.06 -8.18 -8.06
CA ILE A 94 -7.93 -7.01 -8.19
C ILE A 94 -7.63 -6.04 -7.04
N CYS A 95 -7.38 -4.78 -7.36
CA CYS A 95 -7.18 -3.69 -6.40
C CYS A 95 -8.41 -2.78 -6.36
N VAL A 96 -8.81 -2.39 -5.15
CA VAL A 96 -9.75 -1.30 -4.88
C VAL A 96 -8.94 -0.13 -4.32
N THR A 97 -9.01 1.02 -4.97
CA THR A 97 -8.19 2.20 -4.67
C THR A 97 -9.07 3.42 -4.46
N SER A 98 -8.78 4.23 -3.44
CA SER A 98 -9.39 5.55 -3.30
C SER A 98 -8.80 6.51 -4.34
N ILE A 99 -9.66 7.14 -5.14
CA ILE A 99 -9.26 8.15 -6.13
C ILE A 99 -8.73 9.41 -5.45
N ALA A 100 -9.24 9.75 -4.27
CA ALA A 100 -8.92 11.01 -3.59
C ALA A 100 -7.44 11.09 -3.14
N ASP A 101 -6.83 9.95 -2.82
CA ASP A 101 -5.49 9.88 -2.26
C ASP A 101 -4.62 8.73 -2.82
N GLY A 102 -5.13 7.95 -3.78
CA GLY A 102 -4.40 6.85 -4.43
C GLY A 102 -4.15 5.64 -3.52
N MET A 103 -4.90 5.53 -2.41
CA MET A 103 -4.67 4.50 -1.39
C MET A 103 -5.40 3.20 -1.70
N VAL A 104 -4.69 2.08 -1.55
CA VAL A 104 -5.29 0.74 -1.66
C VAL A 104 -6.17 0.47 -0.45
N ILE A 105 -7.46 0.25 -0.70
CA ILE A 105 -8.46 -0.10 0.31
C ILE A 105 -8.58 -1.62 0.46
N ALA A 106 -8.53 -2.35 -0.67
CA ALA A 106 -8.60 -3.80 -0.66
C ALA A 106 -7.81 -4.43 -1.81
N ARG A 107 -7.38 -5.69 -1.59
CA ARG A 107 -6.74 -6.54 -2.60
C ARG A 107 -7.35 -7.92 -2.60
N TYR A 108 -7.70 -8.41 -3.78
CA TYR A 108 -8.25 -9.75 -3.98
C TYR A 108 -7.32 -10.54 -4.90
N PRO A 109 -6.72 -11.64 -4.42
CA PRO A 109 -5.93 -12.49 -5.30
C PRO A 109 -6.84 -13.07 -6.40
N VAL A 110 -6.30 -13.21 -7.60
CA VAL A 110 -6.93 -13.90 -8.72
C VAL A 110 -6.16 -15.20 -8.95
N ASP A 111 -6.89 -16.30 -9.16
CA ASP A 111 -6.28 -17.60 -9.44
C ASP A 111 -5.39 -17.51 -10.69
N GLY A 112 -4.18 -18.08 -10.62
CA GLY A 112 -3.24 -18.09 -11.73
C GLY A 112 -3.80 -18.77 -12.99
N SER A 113 -4.67 -19.76 -12.80
CA SER A 113 -5.33 -20.54 -13.86
C SER A 113 -6.64 -19.93 -14.39
N ALA A 114 -7.13 -18.84 -13.79
CA ALA A 114 -8.38 -18.20 -14.21
C ALA A 114 -8.26 -17.65 -15.65
N ASP A 115 -9.26 -17.94 -16.48
CA ASP A 115 -9.38 -17.30 -17.80
C ASP A 115 -9.92 -15.88 -17.67
N ASP A 116 -9.86 -15.13 -18.77
CA ASP A 116 -10.28 -13.72 -18.78
C ASP A 116 -11.77 -13.54 -18.42
N SER A 117 -12.61 -14.53 -18.71
CA SER A 117 -14.04 -14.49 -18.37
C SER A 117 -14.25 -14.60 -16.85
N ALA A 118 -13.54 -15.53 -16.20
CA ALA A 118 -13.57 -15.69 -14.76
C ALA A 118 -12.99 -14.46 -14.04
N VAL A 119 -11.93 -13.86 -14.60
CA VAL A 119 -11.36 -12.61 -14.06
C VAL A 119 -12.35 -11.45 -14.18
N ALA A 120 -13.01 -11.29 -15.32
CA ALA A 120 -14.02 -10.24 -15.52
C ALA A 120 -15.22 -10.42 -14.58
N ALA A 121 -15.71 -11.65 -14.41
CA ALA A 121 -16.79 -11.95 -13.47
C ALA A 121 -16.39 -11.59 -12.02
N ARG A 122 -15.16 -11.94 -11.62
CA ARG A 122 -14.65 -11.60 -10.30
C ARG A 122 -14.47 -10.10 -10.10
N LEU A 123 -14.06 -9.37 -11.14
CA LEU A 123 -13.96 -7.91 -11.11
C LEU A 123 -15.33 -7.26 -10.84
N GLU A 124 -16.36 -7.69 -11.56
CA GLU A 124 -17.74 -7.18 -11.35
C GLU A 124 -18.26 -7.47 -9.95
N GLU A 125 -17.96 -8.66 -9.40
CA GLU A 125 -18.32 -8.98 -8.02
C GLU A 125 -17.65 -8.02 -7.03
N VAL A 126 -16.35 -7.75 -7.19
CA VAL A 126 -15.62 -6.81 -6.32
C VAL A 126 -16.17 -5.39 -6.46
N ILE A 127 -16.48 -4.95 -7.68
CA ILE A 127 -17.11 -3.65 -7.93
C ILE A 127 -18.44 -3.53 -7.17
N ALA A 128 -19.27 -4.58 -7.22
CA ALA A 128 -20.56 -4.60 -6.53
C ALA A 128 -20.40 -4.59 -5.00
N VAL A 129 -19.47 -5.39 -4.46
CA VAL A 129 -19.21 -5.47 -3.00
C VAL A 129 -18.78 -4.12 -2.42
N HIS A 130 -18.03 -3.32 -3.18
CA HIS A 130 -17.54 -2.00 -2.73
C HIS A 130 -18.44 -0.84 -3.17
N ASP A 131 -19.55 -1.12 -3.85
CA ASP A 131 -20.42 -0.11 -4.47
C ASP A 131 -19.64 0.89 -5.35
N ALA A 132 -18.61 0.40 -6.04
CA ALA A 132 -17.65 1.26 -6.73
C ALA A 132 -18.26 1.97 -7.97
N ARG A 133 -19.39 1.49 -8.49
CA ARG A 133 -20.14 2.11 -9.61
C ARG A 133 -20.98 3.31 -9.20
N SER A 134 -21.21 3.53 -7.91
CA SER A 134 -21.95 4.71 -7.45
C SER A 134 -21.22 5.98 -7.85
N ALA A 135 -21.97 6.98 -8.32
CA ALA A 135 -21.42 8.23 -8.89
C ALA A 135 -20.47 8.99 -7.94
N ASN A 136 -20.53 8.70 -6.63
CA ASN A 136 -19.72 9.30 -5.58
C ASN A 136 -18.91 8.28 -4.76
N SER A 137 -18.69 7.07 -5.29
CA SER A 137 -17.91 6.05 -4.58
C SER A 137 -16.50 6.56 -4.26
N GLY A 138 -15.91 7.34 -5.16
CA GLY A 138 -14.52 7.77 -5.06
C GLY A 138 -13.54 6.59 -5.14
N LEU A 139 -13.99 5.46 -5.69
CA LEU A 139 -13.22 4.22 -5.78
C LEU A 139 -12.91 3.88 -7.24
N ASP A 140 -11.66 3.48 -7.47
CA ASP A 140 -11.20 2.82 -8.68
C ASP A 140 -10.99 1.33 -8.39
N VAL A 141 -11.49 0.45 -9.27
CA VAL A 141 -11.35 -1.00 -9.13
C VAL A 141 -10.80 -1.58 -10.42
N ARG A 142 -9.65 -2.25 -10.34
CA ARG A 142 -8.93 -2.74 -11.52
C ARG A 142 -8.15 -4.01 -11.26
N VAL A 143 -7.99 -4.81 -12.31
CA VAL A 143 -7.10 -5.98 -12.33
C VAL A 143 -5.67 -5.50 -12.55
N MET A 144 -4.75 -6.02 -11.75
CA MET A 144 -3.34 -5.64 -11.70
C MET A 144 -2.44 -6.89 -11.68
N GLY A 145 -1.21 -6.74 -12.18
CA GLY A 145 -0.17 -7.77 -12.17
C GLY A 145 -0.40 -8.90 -13.17
N GLY A 146 0.41 -9.95 -13.05
CA GLY A 146 0.35 -11.14 -13.90
C GLY A 146 1.68 -11.44 -14.62
N PRO A 147 1.84 -12.66 -15.15
CA PRO A 147 3.03 -13.00 -15.94
C PRO A 147 3.13 -12.06 -17.15
N ARG A 148 4.34 -11.55 -17.39
CA ARG A 148 4.64 -10.91 -18.68
C ARG A 148 4.47 -11.99 -19.74
N GLY A 149 3.64 -11.71 -20.75
CA GLY A 149 3.50 -12.58 -21.92
C GLY A 149 4.84 -12.92 -22.55
#